data_AF-A0A1E1MUW4-F1
#
_entry.id   AF-A0A1E1MUW4-F1
#
_cell.length_a   1.000
_cell.length_b   1.000
_cell.length_c   1.000
_cell.angle_alpha   90.00
_cell.angle_beta   90.00
_cell.angle_gamma   90.00
#
_symmetry.space_group_name_H-M   'P 1'
#
loop_
_entity.id
_entity.type
_entity.pdbx_description
1 polymer ?
#
loop_
_entity_poly.entity_id
_entity_poly.type
_entity_poly.pdbx_seq_one_letter_code
_entity_poly.pdbx_strand_id
1 'polypeptide(L)'
;MSKVHLEDVWTRARKHVEDILSTLMDSEACDALLIHYVDPLMEKQLMSATDQMNELFRDRHRHAITYNHYFTDNVQKVFNDRYEKRLLEVLRQKFPLEDYTGTRTGPKDLSAICSMISRTIPDMDTHASIELLDHLESFYKVAMKTFVDNVAIQVIEASIVDSLADVFNPLAVAQMDSELVLRIAAESKEHQTQREMLDRKLHILEEGLNTCKRHASRHILELTSEDPPTSLVHTLESRPHSMAGSYVSRVPSVEKDVEIDVASLARSESFVYEAPPPDSIAAEVDHHSPRMTKRGKGRRISIIW
;
A
#
# COMPACT_ATOMS: atom_id res chain seq x y z
N MET A 1 3.01 10.36 10.50
CA MET A 1 1.97 9.47 9.92
C MET A 1 2.11 9.41 8.39
N SER A 2 1.91 10.49 7.62
CA SER A 2 2.02 10.40 6.14
C SER A 2 3.43 10.08 5.62
N LYS A 3 4.50 10.57 6.26
CA LYS A 3 5.88 10.18 5.91
C LYS A 3 6.15 8.69 6.12
N VAL A 4 5.67 8.14 7.24
CA VAL A 4 5.77 6.70 7.55
C VAL A 4 4.98 5.88 6.53
N HIS A 5 3.80 6.36 6.12
CA HIS A 5 3.02 5.70 5.08
C HIS A 5 3.75 5.69 3.73
N LEU A 6 4.41 6.80 3.36
CA LEU A 6 5.22 6.87 2.15
C LEU A 6 6.37 5.84 2.17
N GLU A 7 7.09 5.74 3.29
CA GLU A 7 8.18 4.77 3.47
C GLU A 7 7.67 3.32 3.41
N ASP A 8 6.51 3.03 4.01
CA ASP A 8 5.90 1.69 3.93
C ASP A 8 5.50 1.32 2.50
N VAL A 9 4.88 2.24 1.77
CA VAL A 9 4.50 2.03 0.37
C VAL A 9 5.73 1.83 -0.51
N TRP A 10 6.78 2.65 -0.33
CA TRP A 10 8.03 2.49 -1.05
C TRP A 10 8.70 1.14 -0.77
N THR A 11 8.74 0.73 0.50
CA THR A 11 9.31 -0.57 0.90
C THR A 11 8.56 -1.72 0.24
N ARG A 12 7.23 -1.65 0.18
CA ARG A 12 6.39 -2.64 -0.49
C ARG A 12 6.61 -2.65 -2.00
N ALA A 13 6.72 -1.49 -2.64
CA ALA A 13 6.97 -1.38 -4.07
C ALA A 13 8.34 -1.97 -4.44
N ARG A 14 9.40 -1.63 -3.69
CA ARG A 14 10.73 -2.21 -3.86
C ARG A 14 10.73 -3.73 -3.71
N LYS A 15 10.11 -4.22 -2.63
CA LYS A 15 9.98 -5.65 -2.40
C LYS A 15 9.21 -6.36 -3.52
N HIS A 16 8.18 -5.73 -4.06
CA HIS A 16 7.43 -6.31 -5.18
C HIS A 16 8.30 -6.46 -6.43
N VAL A 17 9.15 -5.47 -6.74
CA VAL A 17 10.12 -5.56 -7.84
C VAL A 17 11.13 -6.68 -7.58
N GLU A 18 11.68 -6.76 -6.37
CA GLU A 18 12.59 -7.85 -5.95
C GLU A 18 11.93 -9.23 -6.08
N ASP A 19 10.69 -9.38 -5.61
CA ASP A 19 9.92 -10.62 -5.72
C ASP A 19 9.75 -11.02 -7.20
N ILE A 20 9.40 -10.09 -8.10
CA ILE A 20 9.29 -10.36 -9.54
C ILE A 20 10.63 -10.79 -10.12
N LEU A 21 11.71 -10.05 -9.83
CA LEU A 21 13.03 -10.36 -10.36
C LEU A 21 13.53 -11.73 -9.89
N SER A 22 13.30 -12.08 -8.63
CA SER A 22 13.68 -13.38 -8.07
C SER A 22 13.01 -14.57 -8.78
N THR A 23 11.88 -14.36 -9.45
CA THR A 23 11.22 -15.42 -10.26
C THR A 23 11.80 -15.57 -11.66
N LEU A 24 12.48 -14.55 -12.18
CA LEU A 24 12.96 -14.48 -13.56
C LEU A 24 14.46 -14.77 -13.68
N MET A 25 15.24 -14.56 -12.61
CA MET A 25 16.70 -14.65 -12.63
C MET A 25 17.26 -15.37 -11.40
N ASP A 26 18.52 -15.81 -11.52
CA ASP A 26 19.29 -16.37 -10.42
C ASP A 26 19.60 -15.30 -9.35
N SER A 27 19.90 -15.76 -8.13
CA SER A 27 20.11 -14.87 -6.98
C SER A 27 21.27 -13.88 -7.22
N GLU A 28 22.36 -14.31 -7.85
CA GLU A 28 23.52 -13.43 -8.11
C GLU A 28 23.16 -12.33 -9.12
N ALA A 29 22.52 -12.67 -10.24
CA ALA A 29 22.08 -11.68 -11.22
C ALA A 29 21.00 -10.75 -10.66
N CYS A 30 20.09 -11.26 -9.82
CA CYS A 30 19.06 -10.48 -9.13
C CYS A 30 19.68 -9.45 -8.20
N ASP A 31 20.60 -9.87 -7.33
CA ASP A 31 21.28 -8.97 -6.40
C ASP A 31 22.10 -7.91 -7.14
N ALA A 32 22.81 -8.29 -8.21
CA ALA A 32 23.58 -7.36 -9.02
C ALA A 32 22.69 -6.32 -9.71
N LEU A 33 21.55 -6.74 -10.28
CA LEU A 33 20.58 -5.84 -10.91
C LEU A 33 19.94 -4.89 -9.89
N LEU A 34 19.58 -5.40 -8.70
CA LEU A 34 19.01 -4.60 -7.62
C LEU A 34 19.99 -3.51 -7.17
N ILE A 35 21.23 -3.89 -6.84
CA ILE A 35 22.24 -2.97 -6.32
C ILE A 35 22.65 -1.92 -7.35
N HIS A 36 22.87 -2.32 -8.60
CA HIS A 36 23.48 -1.42 -9.59
C HIS A 36 22.49 -0.60 -10.40
N TYR A 37 21.21 -0.98 -10.46
CA TYR A 37 20.25 -0.33 -11.34
C TYR A 37 18.92 0.00 -10.65
N VAL A 38 18.26 -0.99 -10.03
CA VAL A 38 16.91 -0.78 -9.46
C VAL A 38 16.96 0.10 -8.21
N ASP A 39 17.83 -0.20 -7.24
CA ASP A 39 17.92 0.54 -5.99
C ASP A 39 18.23 2.03 -6.20
N PRO A 40 19.22 2.43 -7.04
CA PRO A 40 19.44 3.84 -7.36
C PRO A 40 18.22 4.56 -7.96
N LEU A 41 17.45 3.86 -8.81
CA LEU A 41 16.24 4.43 -9.41
C LEU A 41 15.11 4.57 -8.37
N MET A 42 14.89 3.53 -7.55
CA MET A 42 13.89 3.53 -6.49
C MET A 42 14.19 4.58 -5.42
N GLU A 43 15.47 4.80 -5.09
CA GLU A 43 15.88 5.86 -4.15
C GLU A 43 15.62 7.25 -4.74
N LYS A 44 15.92 7.46 -6.02
CA LYS A 44 15.61 8.71 -6.71
C LYS A 44 14.10 9.01 -6.70
N GLN A 45 13.27 7.97 -6.90
CA GLN A 45 11.81 8.09 -6.81
C GLN A 45 11.38 8.47 -5.39
N LEU A 46 11.94 7.82 -4.36
CA LEU A 46 11.65 8.16 -2.95
C LEU A 46 12.00 9.62 -2.62
N MET A 47 13.13 10.11 -3.11
CA MET A 47 13.52 11.52 -2.93
C MET A 47 12.50 12.46 -3.57
N SER A 48 12.11 12.21 -4.83
CA SER A 48 11.09 13.00 -5.53
C SER A 48 9.74 12.98 -4.81
N ALA A 49 9.30 11.81 -4.35
CA ALA A 49 8.08 11.64 -3.57
C ALA A 49 8.12 12.43 -2.26
N THR A 50 9.27 12.40 -1.58
CA THR A 50 9.49 13.11 -0.33
C THR A 50 9.44 14.63 -0.54
N ASP A 51 10.00 15.11 -1.65
CA ASP A 51 9.96 16.53 -2.00
C ASP A 51 8.53 17.01 -2.28
N GLN A 52 7.76 16.25 -3.07
CA GLN A 52 6.33 16.54 -3.31
C GLN A 52 5.51 16.51 -2.01
N MET A 53 5.76 15.54 -1.14
CA MET A 53 5.12 15.48 0.18
C MET A 53 5.46 16.72 1.02
N ASN A 54 6.73 17.17 1.01
CA ASN A 54 7.15 18.38 1.71
C ASN A 54 6.49 19.63 1.12
N GLU A 55 6.25 19.68 -0.20
CA GLU A 55 5.49 20.74 -0.85
C GLU A 55 4.04 20.80 -0.36
N LEU A 56 3.35 19.65 -0.30
CA LEU A 56 2.00 19.55 0.26
C LEU A 56 1.96 20.04 1.72
N PHE A 57 2.98 19.72 2.51
CA PHE A 57 3.08 20.24 3.87
C PHE A 57 3.27 21.75 3.91
N ARG A 58 4.08 22.33 3.02
CA ARG A 58 4.24 23.80 2.95
C ARG A 58 2.92 24.48 2.60
N ASP A 59 2.14 23.90 1.70
CA ASP A 59 0.84 24.46 1.31
C ASP A 59 -0.18 24.44 2.46
N ARG A 60 -0.12 23.44 3.34
CA ARG A 60 -0.92 23.41 4.56
C ARG A 60 -0.64 24.57 5.52
N HIS A 61 0.57 25.13 5.52
CA HIS A 61 0.93 26.26 6.40
C HIS A 61 0.48 27.63 5.84
N ARG A 62 -0.14 27.65 4.66
CA ARG A 62 -0.72 28.88 4.09
C ARG A 62 -2.07 29.20 4.74
N HIS A 63 -2.68 30.29 4.28
CA HIS A 63 -4.00 30.72 4.76
C HIS A 63 -5.05 29.62 4.56
N ALA A 64 -5.83 29.38 5.62
CA ALA A 64 -6.96 28.45 5.58
C ALA A 64 -8.07 29.02 4.68
N ILE A 65 -8.22 28.45 3.49
CA ILE A 65 -9.24 28.84 2.51
C ILE A 65 -9.85 27.56 1.93
N THR A 66 -11.17 27.51 1.82
CA THR A 66 -11.88 26.42 1.15
C THR A 66 -13.04 26.97 0.33
N TYR A 67 -13.17 26.48 -0.90
CA TYR A 67 -14.31 26.74 -1.80
C TYR A 67 -15.22 25.51 -1.91
N ASN A 68 -14.95 24.46 -1.14
CA ASN A 68 -15.70 23.22 -1.19
C ASN A 68 -17.05 23.38 -0.48
N HIS A 69 -18.16 23.11 -1.18
CA HIS A 69 -19.52 23.17 -0.64
C HIS A 69 -19.74 22.28 0.59
N TYR A 70 -18.98 21.19 0.75
CA TYR A 70 -19.03 20.38 1.97
C TYR A 70 -18.70 21.18 3.24
N PHE A 71 -17.98 22.30 3.12
CA PHE A 71 -17.74 23.19 4.24
C PHE A 71 -19.06 23.74 4.82
N THR A 72 -19.90 24.34 3.98
CA THR A 72 -21.17 24.92 4.42
C THR A 72 -22.12 23.84 4.93
N ASP A 73 -22.12 22.68 4.29
CA ASP A 73 -22.94 21.54 4.73
C ASP A 73 -22.50 21.02 6.10
N ASN A 74 -21.19 20.91 6.33
CA ASN A 74 -20.64 20.49 7.63
C ASN A 74 -20.96 21.51 8.72
N VAL A 75 -20.82 22.80 8.44
CA VAL A 75 -21.16 23.87 9.38
C VAL A 75 -22.64 23.79 9.75
N GLN A 76 -23.53 23.69 8.74
CA GLN A 76 -24.97 23.56 8.96
C GLN A 76 -25.30 22.31 9.76
N LYS A 77 -24.61 21.19 9.51
CA LYS A 77 -24.79 19.94 10.26
C LYS A 77 -24.41 20.12 11.72
N VAL A 78 -23.24 20.71 12.02
CA VAL A 78 -22.80 20.98 13.40
C VAL A 78 -23.82 21.85 14.14
N PHE A 79 -24.33 22.89 13.47
CA PHE A 79 -25.39 23.74 14.02
C PHE A 79 -26.68 22.96 14.28
N ASN A 80 -27.16 22.17 13.31
CA ASN A 80 -28.38 21.39 13.43
C ASN A 80 -28.28 20.34 14.54
N ASP A 81 -27.16 19.63 14.65
CA ASP A 81 -26.92 18.61 15.66
C ASP A 81 -26.98 19.21 17.07
N ARG A 82 -26.41 20.41 17.26
CA ARG A 82 -26.48 21.13 18.54
C ARG A 82 -27.89 21.62 18.83
N TYR A 83 -28.55 22.20 17.83
CA TYR A 83 -29.92 22.68 17.95
C TYR A 83 -30.89 21.56 18.30
N GLU A 84 -30.78 20.40 17.65
CA GLU A 84 -31.60 19.22 17.91
C GLU A 84 -31.38 18.68 19.32
N LYS A 85 -30.12 18.51 19.76
CA LYS A 85 -29.80 18.11 21.14
C LYS A 85 -30.44 19.07 22.15
N ARG A 86 -30.31 20.37 21.90
CA ARG A 86 -30.89 21.40 22.77
C ARG A 86 -32.42 21.36 22.78
N LEU A 87 -33.03 21.20 21.62
CA LEU A 87 -34.47 21.05 21.48
C LEU A 87 -34.97 19.83 22.27
N LEU A 88 -34.30 18.69 22.13
CA LEU A 88 -34.63 17.46 22.87
C LEU A 88 -34.47 17.62 24.38
N GLU A 89 -33.44 18.31 24.86
CA GLU A 89 -33.29 18.63 26.30
C GLU A 89 -34.48 19.44 26.83
N VAL A 90 -34.84 20.52 26.12
CA VAL A 90 -35.96 21.38 26.52
C VAL A 90 -37.28 20.62 26.48
N LEU A 91 -37.50 19.81 25.44
CA LEU A 91 -38.69 18.97 25.32
C LEU A 91 -38.77 17.93 26.43
N ARG A 92 -37.68 17.22 26.76
CA ARG A 92 -37.65 16.28 27.88
C ARG A 92 -37.94 16.95 29.22
N GLN A 93 -37.42 18.16 29.44
CA GLN A 93 -37.67 18.92 30.66
C GLN A 93 -39.14 19.34 30.78
N LYS A 94 -39.79 19.71 29.68
CA LYS A 94 -41.19 20.19 29.67
C LYS A 94 -42.22 19.07 29.51
N PHE A 95 -41.82 17.96 28.93
CA PHE A 95 -42.64 16.79 28.66
C PHE A 95 -41.90 15.49 29.09
N PRO A 96 -41.82 15.19 30.40
CA PRO A 96 -41.16 13.97 30.89
C PRO A 96 -41.82 12.73 30.26
N LEU A 97 -41.05 11.80 29.71
CA LEU A 97 -41.58 10.55 29.18
C LEU A 97 -41.63 9.52 30.32
N GLU A 98 -42.75 9.47 31.03
CA GLU A 98 -43.06 8.36 31.96
C GLU A 98 -44.15 7.49 31.30
N ASP A 99 -44.09 6.17 31.49
CA ASP A 99 -45.06 5.20 30.97
C ASP A 99 -46.45 5.45 31.60
N TYR A 100 -47.36 6.13 30.90
CA TYR A 100 -48.68 6.47 31.45
C TYR A 100 -49.85 6.42 30.45
N THR A 101 -51.01 6.13 31.02
CA THR A 101 -52.29 5.73 30.39
C THR A 101 -53.37 6.82 30.41
N GLY A 102 -53.02 8.12 30.36
CA GLY A 102 -53.98 9.23 30.46
C GLY A 102 -53.68 10.48 29.60
N THR A 103 -54.65 11.41 29.53
CA THR A 103 -54.59 12.62 28.69
C THR A 103 -53.71 13.71 29.32
N ARG A 104 -52.62 14.10 28.65
CA ARG A 104 -51.78 15.23 29.07
C ARG A 104 -52.38 16.58 28.65
N THR A 105 -52.30 17.56 29.55
CA THR A 105 -52.41 18.98 29.19
C THR A 105 -51.00 19.48 28.85
N GLY A 106 -50.76 19.80 27.58
CA GLY A 106 -49.51 20.42 27.14
C GLY A 106 -49.34 21.85 27.70
N PRO A 107 -48.13 22.44 27.60
CA PRO A 107 -47.91 23.83 27.98
C PRO A 107 -48.84 24.73 27.17
N LYS A 108 -49.55 25.62 27.88
CA LYS A 108 -50.52 26.56 27.29
C LYS A 108 -49.87 27.64 26.43
N ASP A 109 -48.55 27.81 26.56
CA ASP A 109 -47.77 28.81 25.84
C ASP A 109 -46.46 28.20 25.34
N LEU A 110 -46.30 28.15 24.01
CA LEU A 110 -45.10 27.66 23.34
C LEU A 110 -43.98 28.72 23.33
N SER A 111 -44.27 29.99 23.62
CA SER A 111 -43.27 31.07 23.65
C SER A 111 -42.17 30.79 24.69
N ALA A 112 -42.54 30.17 25.81
CA ALA A 112 -41.63 29.74 26.86
C ALA A 112 -40.67 28.63 26.41
N ILE A 113 -41.09 27.79 25.45
CA ILE A 113 -40.23 26.76 24.85
C ILE A 113 -39.28 27.42 23.86
N CYS A 114 -39.78 28.29 22.99
CA CYS A 114 -38.97 29.04 22.02
C CYS A 114 -37.85 29.86 22.70
N SER A 115 -38.14 30.52 23.83
CA SER A 115 -37.13 31.28 24.58
C SER A 115 -36.08 30.40 25.27
N MET A 116 -36.44 29.19 25.69
CA MET A 116 -35.50 28.21 26.28
C MET A 116 -34.57 27.55 25.26
N ILE A 117 -35.05 27.41 24.01
CA ILE A 117 -34.27 26.94 22.87
C ILE A 117 -33.33 28.05 22.39
N SER A 118 -33.86 29.27 22.23
CA SER A 118 -33.14 30.42 21.67
C SER A 118 -32.19 31.10 22.67
N ARG A 119 -31.71 30.40 23.70
CA ARG A 119 -30.84 30.97 24.74
C ARG A 119 -29.67 31.70 24.08
N THR A 120 -29.77 33.03 24.08
CA THR A 120 -28.75 33.91 23.54
C THR A 120 -27.56 33.85 24.49
N ILE A 121 -26.39 33.49 23.99
CA ILE A 121 -25.14 33.59 24.76
C ILE A 121 -24.91 35.10 24.94
N PRO A 122 -24.94 35.63 26.18
CA PRO A 122 -24.90 37.07 26.40
C PRO A 122 -23.49 37.65 26.14
N ASP A 123 -22.46 36.81 26.22
CA ASP A 123 -21.09 37.20 25.90
C ASP A 123 -20.80 36.99 24.40
N MET A 124 -20.58 38.11 23.72
CA MET A 124 -20.29 38.16 22.29
C MET A 124 -19.02 37.40 21.94
N ASP A 125 -17.98 37.50 22.78
CA ASP A 125 -16.70 36.84 22.53
C ASP A 125 -16.83 35.31 22.64
N THR A 126 -17.57 34.83 23.64
CA THR A 126 -17.91 33.40 23.76
C THR A 126 -18.71 32.91 22.55
N HIS A 127 -19.69 33.68 22.09
CA HIS A 127 -20.49 33.31 20.91
C HIS A 127 -19.62 33.22 19.65
N ALA A 128 -18.80 34.24 19.39
CA ALA A 128 -17.87 34.26 18.26
C ALA A 128 -16.86 33.12 18.33
N SER A 129 -16.38 32.77 19.53
CA SER A 129 -15.43 31.66 19.74
C SER A 129 -16.06 30.30 19.42
N ILE A 130 -17.31 30.09 19.82
CA ILE A 130 -18.06 28.86 19.52
C ILE A 130 -18.31 28.74 18.01
N GLU A 131 -18.73 29.83 17.37
CA GLU A 131 -18.94 29.86 15.93
C GLU A 131 -17.64 29.58 15.17
N LEU A 132 -16.53 30.23 15.57
CA LEU A 132 -15.22 29.98 14.98
C LEU A 132 -14.80 28.52 15.13
N LEU A 133 -15.05 27.90 16.27
CA LEU A 133 -14.75 26.48 16.49
C LEU A 133 -15.52 25.58 15.52
N ASP A 134 -16.82 25.85 15.31
CA ASP A 134 -17.67 25.08 14.39
C ASP A 134 -17.19 25.19 12.94
N HIS A 135 -16.78 26.40 12.54
CA HIS A 135 -16.19 26.66 11.23
C HIS A 135 -14.83 25.96 11.10
N LEU A 136 -13.96 26.04 12.11
CA LEU A 136 -12.66 25.38 12.09
C LEU A 136 -12.78 23.85 12.01
N GLU A 137 -13.69 23.25 12.79
CA GLU A 137 -13.94 21.82 12.74
C GLU A 137 -14.40 21.38 11.33
N SER A 138 -15.33 22.14 10.76
CA SER A 138 -15.85 21.89 9.40
C SER A 138 -14.79 22.08 8.32
N PHE A 139 -13.93 23.09 8.47
CA PHE A 139 -12.79 23.34 7.59
C PHE A 139 -11.79 22.19 7.64
N TYR A 140 -11.37 21.77 8.85
CA TYR A 140 -10.39 20.70 9.01
C TYR A 140 -10.91 19.35 8.52
N LYS A 141 -12.22 19.07 8.61
CA LYS A 141 -12.82 17.89 7.98
C LYS A 141 -12.62 17.86 6.47
N VAL A 142 -12.81 19.00 5.79
CA VAL A 142 -12.57 19.11 4.34
C VAL A 142 -11.07 19.02 4.04
N ALA A 143 -10.27 19.85 4.72
CA ALA A 143 -8.83 19.93 4.48
C ALA A 143 -8.11 18.59 4.69
N MET A 144 -8.51 17.81 5.71
CA MET A 144 -7.95 16.49 5.96
C MET A 144 -8.25 15.52 4.83
N LYS A 145 -9.50 15.48 4.33
CA LYS A 145 -9.87 14.61 3.20
C LYS A 145 -9.07 14.98 1.94
N THR A 146 -9.04 16.27 1.61
CA THR A 146 -8.26 16.76 0.46
C THR A 146 -6.77 16.46 0.60
N PHE A 147 -6.21 16.56 1.81
CA PHE A 147 -4.81 16.20 2.04
C PHE A 147 -4.55 14.70 1.81
N VAL A 148 -5.43 13.82 2.28
CA VAL A 148 -5.32 12.37 2.05
C VAL A 148 -5.39 12.07 0.55
N ASP A 149 -6.35 12.66 -0.16
CA ASP A 149 -6.49 12.47 -1.61
C ASP A 149 -5.26 12.98 -2.36
N ASN A 150 -4.73 14.15 -1.98
CA ASN A 150 -3.52 14.71 -2.59
C ASN A 150 -2.29 13.84 -2.32
N VAL A 151 -2.13 13.28 -1.11
CA VAL A 151 -1.04 12.35 -0.82
C VAL A 151 -1.15 11.09 -1.67
N ALA A 152 -2.34 10.51 -1.78
CA ALA A 152 -2.55 9.32 -2.60
C ALA A 152 -2.24 9.59 -4.07
N ILE A 153 -2.82 10.63 -4.65
CA ILE A 153 -2.71 10.91 -6.09
C ILE A 153 -1.35 11.52 -6.45
N GLN A 154 -0.96 12.60 -5.77
CA GLN A 154 0.19 13.41 -6.20
C GLN A 154 1.52 12.85 -5.70
N VAL A 155 1.53 12.13 -4.57
CA VAL A 155 2.75 11.55 -4.03
C VAL A 155 2.81 10.06 -4.39
N ILE A 156 1.85 9.25 -3.96
CA ILE A 156 1.97 7.79 -4.12
C ILE A 156 1.81 7.37 -5.58
N GLU A 157 0.69 7.68 -6.21
CA GLU A 157 0.41 7.26 -7.59
C GLU A 157 1.41 7.90 -8.55
N ALA A 158 1.52 9.22 -8.56
CA ALA A 158 2.33 9.94 -9.54
C ALA A 158 3.86 9.73 -9.40
N SER A 159 4.38 9.44 -8.21
CA SER A 159 5.84 9.38 -8.00
C SER A 159 6.40 8.02 -7.60
N ILE A 160 5.55 7.06 -7.23
CA ILE A 160 5.96 5.68 -6.97
C ILE A 160 5.34 4.74 -8.00
N VAL A 161 4.01 4.77 -8.16
CA VAL A 161 3.30 3.78 -8.99
C VAL A 161 3.56 4.03 -10.48
N ASP A 162 3.35 5.25 -10.96
CA ASP A 162 3.57 5.61 -12.37
C ASP A 162 5.03 5.39 -12.79
N SER A 163 5.97 5.74 -11.90
CA SER A 163 7.40 5.60 -12.15
C SER A 163 7.90 4.15 -12.06
N LEU A 164 7.10 3.23 -11.51
CA LEU A 164 7.48 1.82 -11.42
C LEU A 164 7.57 1.19 -12.81
N ALA A 165 6.69 1.59 -13.73
CA ALA A 165 6.74 1.17 -15.13
C ALA A 165 8.01 1.63 -15.83
N ASP A 166 8.55 2.79 -15.44
CA ASP A 166 9.78 3.35 -16.01
C ASP A 166 11.05 2.64 -15.53
N VAL A 167 11.00 1.86 -14.43
CA VAL A 167 12.15 1.10 -13.94
C VAL A 167 12.71 0.19 -15.03
N PHE A 168 11.83 -0.46 -15.80
CA PHE A 168 12.19 -1.31 -16.93
C PHE A 168 11.77 -0.72 -18.27
N ASN A 169 11.98 0.58 -18.44
CA ASN A 169 11.78 1.22 -19.73
C ASN A 169 12.69 0.58 -20.79
N PRO A 170 12.15 -0.02 -21.87
CA PRO A 170 12.96 -0.71 -22.88
C PRO A 170 14.03 0.18 -23.52
N LEU A 171 13.77 1.49 -23.64
CA LEU A 171 14.73 2.46 -24.15
C LEU A 171 15.89 2.65 -23.17
N ALA A 172 15.60 2.77 -21.87
CA ALA A 172 16.63 2.93 -20.83
C ALA A 172 17.51 1.68 -20.74
N VAL A 173 16.89 0.48 -20.83
CA VAL A 173 17.62 -0.80 -20.87
C VAL A 173 18.50 -0.91 -22.11
N ALA A 174 18.00 -0.51 -23.28
CA ALA A 174 18.79 -0.53 -24.52
C ALA A 174 19.97 0.46 -24.53
N GLN A 175 19.90 1.51 -23.70
CA GLN A 175 20.93 2.54 -23.57
C GLN A 175 21.89 2.29 -22.39
N MET A 176 21.78 1.14 -21.71
CA MET A 176 22.69 0.81 -20.61
C MET A 176 24.15 0.72 -21.08
N ASP A 177 25.04 1.35 -20.32
CA ASP A 177 26.47 1.28 -20.59
C ASP A 177 26.98 -0.16 -20.53
N SER A 178 27.89 -0.52 -21.44
CA SER A 178 28.44 -1.88 -21.50
C SER A 178 29.13 -2.29 -20.19
N GLU A 179 29.70 -1.34 -19.44
CA GLU A 179 30.28 -1.61 -18.12
C GLU A 179 29.20 -1.98 -17.08
N LEU A 180 28.04 -1.33 -17.12
CA LEU A 180 26.91 -1.66 -16.25
C LEU A 180 26.34 -3.03 -16.61
N VAL A 181 26.17 -3.32 -17.90
CA VAL A 181 25.72 -4.63 -18.37
C VAL A 181 26.68 -5.72 -17.92
N LEU A 182 28.00 -5.49 -18.02
CA LEU A 182 28.99 -6.44 -17.51
C LEU A 182 28.89 -6.63 -16.01
N ARG A 183 28.65 -5.59 -15.20
CA ARG A 183 28.46 -5.75 -13.75
C ARG A 183 27.23 -6.59 -13.39
N ILE A 184 26.15 -6.48 -14.17
CA ILE A 184 24.89 -7.17 -13.91
C ILE A 184 24.92 -8.61 -14.45
N ALA A 185 25.47 -8.81 -15.64
CA ALA A 185 25.40 -10.08 -16.37
C ALA A 185 26.71 -10.89 -16.34
N ALA A 186 27.75 -10.43 -15.64
CA ALA A 186 28.96 -11.22 -15.48
C ALA A 186 28.68 -12.46 -14.64
N GLU A 187 29.00 -13.63 -15.20
CA GLU A 187 29.02 -14.88 -14.44
C GLU A 187 30.05 -14.77 -13.30
N SER A 188 29.70 -15.30 -12.12
CA SER A 188 30.67 -15.44 -11.04
C SER A 188 31.77 -16.43 -11.43
N LYS A 189 32.95 -16.27 -10.84
CA LYS A 189 34.11 -17.13 -11.11
C LYS A 189 33.82 -18.60 -10.77
N GLU A 190 32.96 -18.84 -9.79
CA GLU A 190 32.50 -20.18 -9.42
C GLU A 190 31.66 -20.79 -10.55
N HIS A 191 30.65 -20.07 -11.05
CA HIS A 191 29.84 -20.51 -12.18
C HIS A 191 30.67 -20.73 -13.44
N GLN A 192 31.62 -19.84 -13.74
CA GLN A 192 32.55 -20.00 -14.85
C GLN A 192 33.37 -21.30 -14.73
N THR A 193 33.93 -21.56 -13.55
CA THR A 193 34.74 -22.77 -13.29
C THR A 193 33.88 -24.03 -13.38
N GLN A 194 32.65 -23.99 -12.85
CA GLN A 194 31.72 -25.10 -12.88
C GLN A 194 31.30 -25.41 -14.32
N ARG A 195 31.02 -24.38 -15.13
CA ARG A 195 30.70 -24.52 -16.55
C ARG A 195 31.84 -25.18 -17.30
N GLU A 196 33.08 -24.70 -17.13
CA GLU A 196 34.26 -25.32 -17.74
C GLU A 196 34.43 -26.79 -17.33
N MET A 197 34.17 -27.13 -16.06
CA MET A 197 34.24 -28.51 -15.59
C MET A 197 33.15 -29.39 -16.24
N LEU A 198 31.92 -28.88 -16.35
CA LEU A 198 30.80 -29.59 -16.97
C LEU A 198 31.05 -29.82 -18.45
N ASP A 199 31.55 -28.82 -19.17
CA ASP A 199 31.91 -28.92 -20.59
C ASP A 199 32.98 -30.00 -20.83
N ARG A 200 34.00 -30.05 -19.97
CA ARG A 200 35.03 -31.11 -20.03
C ARG A 200 34.43 -32.50 -19.81
N LYS A 201 33.52 -32.64 -18.83
CA LYS A 201 32.84 -33.93 -18.57
C LYS A 201 31.98 -34.35 -19.74
N LEU A 202 31.23 -33.41 -20.33
CA LEU A 202 30.42 -33.64 -21.53
C LEU A 202 31.28 -34.16 -22.68
N HIS A 203 32.40 -33.49 -22.95
CA HIS A 203 33.33 -33.87 -24.01
C HIS A 203 33.87 -35.31 -23.85
N ILE A 204 34.30 -35.66 -22.63
CA ILE A 204 34.80 -37.01 -22.33
C ILE A 204 33.70 -38.06 -22.52
N LEU A 205 32.47 -37.77 -22.08
CA LEU A 205 31.34 -38.68 -22.22
C LEU A 205 30.94 -38.88 -23.69
N GLU A 206 30.99 -37.82 -24.51
CA GLU A 206 30.75 -37.90 -25.95
C GLU A 206 31.80 -38.73 -26.68
N GLU A 207 33.08 -38.55 -26.35
CA GLU A 207 34.17 -39.37 -26.88
C GLU A 207 34.02 -40.85 -26.48
N GLY A 208 33.68 -41.11 -25.21
CA GLY A 208 33.39 -42.45 -24.72
C GLY A 208 32.23 -43.11 -25.44
N LEU A 209 31.11 -42.38 -25.62
CA LEU A 209 29.95 -42.84 -26.39
C LEU A 209 30.32 -43.15 -27.84
N ASN A 210 31.07 -42.28 -28.51
CA ASN A 210 31.52 -42.49 -29.89
C ASN A 210 32.42 -43.73 -30.00
N THR A 211 33.29 -43.95 -29.02
CA THR A 211 34.14 -45.14 -28.94
C THR A 211 33.28 -46.40 -28.80
N CYS A 212 32.35 -46.43 -27.85
CA CYS A 212 31.42 -47.54 -27.68
C CYS A 212 30.59 -47.82 -28.93
N LYS A 213 30.08 -46.78 -29.61
CA LYS A 213 29.36 -46.93 -30.89
C LYS A 213 30.24 -47.58 -31.96
N ARG A 214 31.49 -47.13 -32.11
CA ARG A 214 32.44 -47.73 -33.07
C ARG A 214 32.68 -49.22 -32.77
N HIS A 215 32.84 -49.59 -31.51
CA HIS A 215 33.05 -50.99 -31.11
C HIS A 215 31.79 -51.84 -31.31
N ALA A 216 30.61 -51.33 -30.97
CA ALA A 216 29.34 -52.01 -31.22
C ALA A 216 29.10 -52.26 -32.73
N SER A 217 29.39 -51.28 -33.58
CA SER A 217 29.29 -51.44 -35.04
C SER A 217 30.28 -52.46 -35.60
N ARG A 218 31.50 -52.56 -35.04
CA ARG A 218 32.46 -53.61 -35.43
C ARG A 218 32.03 -55.00 -34.98
N HIS A 219 31.53 -55.14 -33.75
CA HIS A 219 31.04 -56.42 -33.24
C HIS A 219 29.84 -56.94 -34.05
N ILE A 220 28.97 -56.05 -34.55
CA ILE A 220 27.87 -56.41 -35.45
C ILE A 220 28.40 -56.89 -36.80
N LEU A 221 29.47 -56.29 -37.34
CA LEU A 221 30.10 -56.72 -38.59
C LEU A 221 30.78 -58.10 -38.45
N GLU A 222 31.45 -58.37 -37.33
CA GLU A 222 32.06 -59.68 -37.03
C GLU A 222 31.03 -60.81 -36.89
N LEU A 223 29.83 -60.51 -36.36
CA LEU A 223 28.72 -61.48 -36.30
C LEU A 223 28.06 -61.76 -37.66
N THR A 224 28.35 -60.96 -38.68
CA THR A 224 27.76 -61.10 -40.03
C THR A 224 28.73 -61.66 -41.07
N SER A 225 29.99 -61.96 -40.71
CA SER A 225 30.99 -62.53 -41.64
C SER A 225 31.23 -64.04 -41.49
N GLU A 226 30.41 -64.76 -40.72
CA GLU A 226 30.43 -66.22 -40.68
C GLU A 226 29.37 -66.78 -41.65
N ASP A 227 29.81 -67.29 -42.80
CA ASP A 227 29.01 -68.14 -43.69
C ASP A 227 28.96 -69.61 -43.17
N PRO A 228 27.93 -70.39 -43.49
CA PRO A 228 27.37 -71.43 -42.61
C PRO A 228 28.06 -72.80 -42.73
N PRO A 229 27.89 -73.66 -41.70
CA PRO A 229 27.75 -75.09 -41.96
C PRO A 229 26.42 -75.66 -41.48
N THR A 230 25.97 -76.62 -42.27
CA THR A 230 24.67 -77.30 -42.29
C THR A 230 24.48 -78.31 -41.16
N SER A 231 23.23 -78.31 -40.65
CA SER A 231 22.42 -79.39 -40.08
C SER A 231 22.62 -79.94 -38.65
N LEU A 232 21.55 -79.70 -37.87
CA LEU A 232 20.69 -80.63 -37.09
C LEU A 232 21.33 -81.34 -35.86
N VAL A 233 20.74 -81.40 -34.66
CA VAL A 233 19.39 -81.10 -34.14
C VAL A 233 19.37 -81.39 -32.60
N HIS A 234 18.38 -80.83 -31.88
CA HIS A 234 17.81 -81.24 -30.56
C HIS A 234 18.59 -80.90 -29.25
N THR A 235 18.02 -80.36 -28.14
CA THR A 235 16.68 -79.86 -27.74
C THR A 235 16.78 -79.14 -26.36
N LEU A 236 15.69 -78.41 -25.99
CA LEU A 236 15.19 -78.05 -24.63
C LEU A 236 15.80 -76.78 -24.01
N GLU A 237 15.07 -75.77 -23.49
CA GLU A 237 13.65 -75.67 -23.15
C GLU A 237 13.21 -74.21 -22.85
N SER A 238 11.92 -73.94 -23.06
CA SER A 238 11.05 -72.95 -22.40
C SER A 238 11.08 -71.43 -22.75
N ARG A 239 9.84 -70.92 -22.79
CA ARG A 239 9.30 -69.68 -23.37
C ARG A 239 9.20 -68.52 -22.34
N PRO A 240 8.77 -67.31 -22.77
CA PRO A 240 9.19 -66.03 -22.19
C PRO A 240 8.20 -65.43 -21.18
N HIS A 241 8.73 -64.57 -20.30
CA HIS A 241 7.93 -63.56 -19.60
C HIS A 241 8.08 -62.20 -20.28
N SER A 242 6.97 -61.78 -20.87
CA SER A 242 6.58 -60.41 -21.18
C SER A 242 6.82 -59.47 -20.00
N MET A 243 7.35 -58.27 -20.27
CA MET A 243 6.70 -57.02 -19.88
C MET A 243 7.30 -55.85 -20.67
N ALA A 244 6.46 -55.23 -21.49
CA ALA A 244 6.69 -53.93 -22.08
C ALA A 244 6.69 -52.85 -20.99
N GLY A 245 7.65 -51.93 -21.04
CA GLY A 245 7.69 -50.72 -20.24
C GLY A 245 7.96 -49.52 -21.14
N SER A 246 6.89 -48.96 -21.70
CA SER A 246 6.89 -47.70 -22.45
C SER A 246 7.08 -46.52 -21.49
N TYR A 247 8.16 -45.76 -21.63
CA TYR A 247 8.23 -44.39 -21.08
C TYR A 247 7.63 -43.44 -22.10
N VAL A 248 6.36 -43.09 -21.89
CA VAL A 248 5.66 -42.02 -22.59
C VAL A 248 5.82 -40.74 -21.78
N SER A 249 6.31 -39.71 -22.48
CA SER A 249 6.28 -38.30 -22.10
C SER A 249 4.87 -37.86 -21.70
N ARG A 250 4.71 -37.20 -20.55
CA ARG A 250 3.45 -36.58 -20.15
C ARG A 250 3.65 -35.16 -19.64
N VAL A 251 3.40 -34.22 -20.55
CA VAL A 251 3.00 -32.84 -20.25
C VAL A 251 1.63 -32.88 -19.56
N PRO A 252 1.35 -32.05 -18.54
CA PRO A 252 -0.02 -31.73 -18.15
C PRO A 252 -0.37 -30.32 -18.61
N SER A 253 -1.24 -30.24 -19.63
CA SER A 253 -2.19 -29.15 -19.78
C SER A 253 -3.40 -29.47 -18.91
N VAL A 254 -3.79 -28.55 -18.03
CA VAL A 254 -5.10 -28.55 -17.39
C VAL A 254 -5.67 -27.14 -17.53
N GLU A 255 -6.66 -27.01 -18.40
CA GLU A 255 -7.64 -25.94 -18.39
C GLU A 255 -8.54 -26.12 -17.16
N LYS A 256 -8.78 -25.03 -16.44
CA LYS A 256 -10.00 -24.84 -15.65
C LYS A 256 -10.44 -23.40 -15.77
N ASP A 257 -11.61 -23.26 -16.39
CA ASP A 257 -12.44 -22.06 -16.42
C ASP A 257 -12.79 -21.61 -14.99
N VAL A 258 -12.65 -20.31 -14.73
CA VAL A 258 -13.30 -19.64 -13.60
C VAL A 258 -13.95 -18.36 -14.15
N GLU A 259 -15.28 -18.39 -14.23
CA GLU A 259 -16.14 -17.25 -14.49
C GLU A 259 -15.93 -16.16 -13.42
N ILE A 260 -15.76 -14.92 -13.88
CA ILE A 260 -15.67 -13.72 -13.03
C ILE A 260 -17.09 -13.15 -12.92
N ASP A 261 -17.71 -13.30 -11.76
CA ASP A 261 -18.98 -12.63 -11.43
C ASP A 261 -18.71 -11.18 -10.98
N VAL A 262 -19.05 -10.24 -11.87
CA VAL A 262 -18.92 -8.80 -11.68
C VAL A 262 -20.24 -8.26 -11.10
N ALA A 263 -20.48 -8.47 -9.81
CA ALA A 263 -21.58 -7.78 -9.10
C ALA A 263 -21.47 -7.88 -7.57
N SER A 264 -20.62 -7.08 -6.92
CA SER A 264 -20.89 -6.58 -5.55
C SER A 264 -19.88 -5.52 -5.07
N LEU A 265 -19.82 -4.37 -5.76
CA LEU A 265 -19.18 -3.17 -5.22
C LEU A 265 -20.23 -2.11 -4.90
N ALA A 266 -20.93 -2.30 -3.78
CA ALA A 266 -21.73 -1.26 -3.13
C ALA A 266 -21.90 -1.61 -1.65
N ARG A 267 -20.87 -1.38 -0.84
CA ARG A 267 -21.03 -1.28 0.61
C ARG A 267 -20.20 -0.12 1.13
N SER A 268 -20.90 0.98 1.31
CA SER A 268 -20.50 2.17 2.04
C SER A 268 -20.20 1.80 3.50
N GLU A 269 -18.93 1.79 3.88
CA GLU A 269 -18.52 1.68 5.28
C GLU A 269 -18.34 3.07 5.88
N SER A 270 -19.21 3.41 6.82
CA SER A 270 -19.09 4.58 7.69
C SER A 270 -18.03 4.31 8.75
N PHE A 271 -16.87 4.93 8.62
CA PHE A 271 -15.84 4.90 9.67
C PHE A 271 -16.24 5.85 10.80
N VAL A 272 -16.62 5.29 11.95
CA VAL A 272 -16.85 6.02 13.20
C VAL A 272 -15.50 6.16 13.91
N TYR A 273 -15.01 7.39 14.04
CA TYR A 273 -13.84 7.68 14.89
C TYR A 273 -14.34 7.94 16.31
N GLU A 274 -14.06 7.02 17.22
CA GLU A 274 -14.33 7.18 18.65
C GLU A 274 -13.19 8.00 19.28
N ALA A 275 -13.52 9.14 19.89
CA ALA A 275 -12.55 10.03 20.51
C ALA A 275 -12.08 9.46 21.87
N PRO A 276 -10.79 9.60 22.23
CA PRO A 276 -10.30 9.18 23.53
C PRO A 276 -10.87 10.06 24.66
N PRO A 277 -11.07 9.52 25.88
CA PRO A 277 -11.65 10.25 26.99
C PRO A 277 -10.74 11.40 27.45
N PRO A 278 -11.29 12.53 27.93
CA PRO A 278 -10.49 13.62 28.43
C PRO A 278 -9.84 13.27 29.77
N ASP A 279 -8.52 13.47 29.86
CA ASP A 279 -7.78 13.40 31.11
C ASP A 279 -8.33 14.41 32.12
N SER A 280 -8.64 13.91 33.31
CA SER A 280 -9.05 14.70 34.47
C SER A 280 -7.89 15.59 34.92
N ILE A 281 -7.84 16.85 34.49
CA ILE A 281 -6.99 17.85 35.15
C ILE A 281 -7.70 18.27 36.44
N ALA A 282 -7.29 17.64 37.54
CA ALA A 282 -7.63 18.07 38.88
C ALA A 282 -7.04 19.47 39.12
N ALA A 283 -7.90 20.40 39.53
CA ALA A 283 -7.51 21.70 40.02
C ALA A 283 -6.76 21.55 41.36
N GLU A 284 -5.47 21.86 41.38
CA GLU A 284 -4.74 22.12 42.61
C GLU A 284 -4.61 23.63 42.78
N VAL A 285 -5.45 24.16 43.67
CA VAL A 285 -5.45 25.55 44.11
C VAL A 285 -4.29 25.71 45.08
N ASP A 286 -3.21 26.34 44.63
CA ASP A 286 -2.13 26.74 45.54
C ASP A 286 -2.18 28.26 45.81
N HIS A 287 -2.35 28.58 47.09
CA HIS A 287 -2.42 29.94 47.61
C HIS A 287 -1.01 30.48 47.80
N HIS A 288 -0.53 31.36 46.90
CA HIS A 288 0.60 32.24 47.20
C HIS A 288 0.36 33.65 46.64
N SER A 289 0.10 34.60 47.55
CA SER A 289 0.18 36.04 47.29
C SER A 289 1.64 36.46 47.07
N PRO A 290 1.90 37.45 46.20
CA PRO A 290 2.75 38.55 46.65
C PRO A 290 2.32 39.95 46.19
N ARG A 291 2.27 40.83 47.19
CA ARG A 291 2.68 42.25 47.24
C ARG A 291 2.72 43.06 45.93
N MET A 292 1.88 44.10 45.93
CA MET A 292 2.00 45.28 45.09
C MET A 292 3.35 45.99 45.20
N THR A 293 3.94 46.34 44.06
CA THR A 293 4.76 47.55 43.91
C THR A 293 4.39 48.29 42.63
N LYS A 294 4.11 49.59 42.78
CA LYS A 294 3.75 50.55 41.73
C LYS A 294 5.01 51.06 41.01
N ARG A 295 4.94 51.19 39.67
CA ARG A 295 5.62 52.15 38.75
C ARG A 295 5.73 51.43 37.38
N GLY A 296 5.48 52.02 36.21
CA GLY A 296 5.26 53.40 35.80
C GLY A 296 4.73 53.44 34.36
N LYS A 297 4.38 54.66 33.94
CA LYS A 297 3.66 55.05 32.73
C LYS A 297 4.34 54.65 31.41
N GLY A 298 3.52 54.23 30.45
CA GLY A 298 3.44 54.83 29.12
C GLY A 298 4.13 54.10 27.98
N ARG A 299 3.35 53.68 26.97
CA ARG A 299 3.37 54.25 25.61
C ARG A 299 2.23 53.66 24.77
N ARG A 300 1.49 54.59 24.14
CA ARG A 300 0.47 54.34 23.11
C ARG A 300 1.13 53.68 21.90
N ILE A 301 0.51 52.61 21.38
CA ILE A 301 0.76 52.14 20.02
C ILE A 301 -0.46 52.55 19.19
N SER A 302 -0.18 53.31 18.14
CA SER A 302 -1.16 53.84 17.18
C SER A 302 -1.52 52.74 16.20
N ILE A 303 -2.83 52.51 16.03
CA ILE A 303 -3.40 51.73 14.95
C ILE A 303 -3.45 52.65 13.73
N ILE A 304 -2.86 52.21 12.61
CA ILE A 304 -3.04 52.82 11.29
C ILE A 304 -3.96 51.86 10.53
N TRP A 305 -4.98 52.46 9.91
CA TRP A 305 -6.03 51.82 9.11
C TRP A 305 -5.48 51.08 7.89
#